data_AF-A0A067ENP9-F1
#
_entry.id   AF-A0A067ENP9-F1
#
_cell.length_a   1.000
_cell.length_b   1.000
_cell.length_c   1.000
_cell.angle_alpha   90.00
_cell.angle_beta   90.00
_cell.angle_gamma   90.00
#
_symmetry.space_group_name_H-M   'P 1'
#
loop_
_entity.id
_entity.type
_entity.pdbx_description
1 polymer ?
#
loop_
_entity_poly.entity_id
_entity_poly.type
_entity_poly.pdbx_seq_one_letter_code
_entity_poly.pdbx_strand_id
1 'polypeptide(L)'
;GKNFLAKTGPHKVKVIFFSKTGERASPFVRQISRNYWAYASFAFVLWREEESSIWWNTFEVESAPAIVFLKDPGVKPVVYYGSFNNSRLSEVMEQNKLQELPQLRSVTSMELGCDARGYSRAGSDTTIWYCVILAGRLSPELNKMRETIRRVQETLLSDDESNAADTDQSLAPAAVAFRNKRLTFAWLDGEAQDVSFIMLISLFYVDFFLHSDLFVLWLLFPSMSMILISA
;
A
#
# COMPACT_ATOMS: atom_id res chain seq x y z
N GLY A 1 4.59 22.55 1.87
CA GLY A 1 3.39 22.24 2.67
C GLY A 1 2.27 21.69 1.81
N LYS A 2 1.27 22.50 1.44
CA LYS A 2 0.02 22.03 0.80
C LYS A 2 0.17 21.48 -0.63
N ASN A 3 1.00 22.11 -1.46
CA ASN A 3 1.21 21.67 -2.85
C ASN A 3 1.95 20.34 -2.99
N PHE A 4 2.65 19.88 -1.94
CA PHE A 4 3.37 18.61 -1.98
C PHE A 4 2.41 17.42 -1.94
N LEU A 5 1.37 17.49 -1.11
CA LEU A 5 0.37 16.43 -1.02
C LEU A 5 -0.42 16.28 -2.33
N ALA A 6 -0.65 17.38 -3.06
CA ALA A 6 -1.35 17.38 -4.34
C ALA A 6 -0.47 16.98 -5.54
N LYS A 7 0.84 17.24 -5.49
CA LYS A 7 1.78 16.95 -6.60
C LYS A 7 2.40 15.55 -6.55
N THR A 8 2.22 14.83 -5.45
CA THR A 8 2.81 13.50 -5.27
C THR A 8 1.89 12.43 -5.84
N GLY A 9 2.47 11.51 -6.62
CA GLY A 9 1.72 10.42 -7.22
C GLY A 9 0.97 9.59 -6.17
N PRO A 10 -0.25 9.12 -6.45
CA PRO A 10 -1.10 8.42 -5.48
C PRO A 10 -0.53 7.08 -5.02
N HIS A 11 0.48 6.57 -5.73
CA HIS A 11 1.16 5.30 -5.52
C HIS A 11 2.41 5.39 -4.64
N LYS A 12 2.81 6.59 -4.21
CA LYS A 12 4.00 6.79 -3.39
C LYS A 12 3.62 7.11 -1.95
N VAL A 13 4.34 6.51 -1.02
CA VAL A 13 4.30 6.91 0.38
C VAL A 13 4.85 8.34 0.50
N LYS A 14 4.15 9.21 1.22
CA LYS A 14 4.59 10.60 1.41
C LYS A 14 5.32 10.69 2.74
N VAL A 15 6.58 11.06 2.69
CA VAL A 15 7.48 11.17 3.86
C VAL A 15 7.72 12.65 4.13
N ILE A 16 7.36 13.11 5.33
CA ILE A 16 7.46 14.51 5.73
C ILE A 16 8.40 14.64 6.92
N PHE A 17 9.45 15.44 6.77
CA PHE A 17 10.42 15.75 7.81
C PHE A 17 10.05 17.07 8.48
N PHE A 18 9.78 17.03 9.78
CA PHE A 18 9.54 18.20 10.61
C PHE A 18 10.81 18.60 11.33
N SER A 19 11.23 19.85 11.16
CA SER A 19 12.40 20.43 11.83
C SER A 19 12.07 21.79 12.43
N LYS A 20 12.64 22.12 13.60
CA LYS A 20 12.51 23.44 14.24
C LYS A 20 13.34 24.52 13.55
N THR A 21 14.42 24.14 12.88
CA THR A 21 15.41 25.08 12.31
C THR A 21 15.18 25.37 10.83
N GLY A 22 14.31 24.59 10.16
CA GLY A 22 14.05 24.76 8.73
C GLY A 22 15.25 24.39 7.86
N GLU A 23 16.17 23.59 8.40
CA GLU A 23 17.37 23.14 7.72
C GLU A 23 17.06 22.43 6.40
N ARG A 24 17.96 22.63 5.43
CA ARG A 24 17.91 21.89 4.17
C ARG A 24 18.17 20.42 4.42
N ALA A 25 17.59 19.56 3.57
CA ALA A 25 17.84 18.13 3.58
C ALA A 25 19.35 17.84 3.62
N SER A 26 19.76 17.08 4.64
CA SER A 26 21.14 16.61 4.80
C SER A 26 21.55 15.73 3.61
N PRO A 27 22.86 15.55 3.35
CA PRO A 27 23.34 14.71 2.25
C PRO A 27 22.79 13.28 2.29
N PHE A 28 22.69 12.68 3.49
CA PHE A 28 22.16 11.32 3.62
C PHE A 28 20.66 11.23 3.32
N VAL A 29 19.85 12.22 3.73
CA VAL A 29 18.42 12.23 3.37
C VAL A 29 18.25 12.35 1.87
N ARG A 30 19.06 13.19 1.18
CA ARG A 30 19.01 13.28 -0.28
C ARG A 30 19.36 11.97 -0.97
N GLN A 31 20.34 11.23 -0.43
CA GLN A 31 20.70 9.91 -0.95
C GLN A 31 19.56 8.90 -0.76
N ILE A 32 18.95 8.86 0.42
CA ILE A 32 17.78 8.02 0.69
C ILE A 32 16.61 8.40 -0.22
N SER A 33 16.32 9.68 -0.41
CA SER A 33 15.27 10.11 -1.33
C SER A 33 15.50 9.63 -2.77
N ARG A 34 16.75 9.53 -3.21
CA ARG A 34 17.11 8.95 -4.51
C ARG A 34 16.95 7.43 -4.53
N ASN A 35 17.35 6.74 -3.48
CA ASN A 35 17.24 5.27 -3.42
C ASN A 35 15.77 4.82 -3.44
N TYR A 36 14.90 5.53 -2.71
CA TYR A 36 13.48 5.19 -2.58
C TYR A 36 12.56 6.00 -3.50
N TRP A 37 13.11 6.66 -4.53
CA TRP A 37 12.34 7.56 -5.41
C TRP A 37 11.13 6.89 -6.06
N ALA A 38 11.20 5.58 -6.31
CA ALA A 38 10.13 4.78 -6.91
C ALA A 38 8.96 4.50 -5.93
N TYR A 39 9.26 4.48 -4.63
CA TYR A 39 8.36 4.06 -3.55
C TYR A 39 7.80 5.27 -2.77
N ALA A 40 8.61 6.31 -2.58
CA ALA A 40 8.30 7.39 -1.67
C ALA A 40 8.60 8.76 -2.28
N SER A 41 7.86 9.76 -1.81
CA SER A 41 8.11 11.18 -2.07
C SER A 41 8.44 11.88 -0.76
N PHE A 42 9.35 12.84 -0.81
CA PHE A 42 9.93 13.45 0.38
C PHE A 42 9.63 14.95 0.44
N ALA A 43 9.26 15.44 1.63
CA ALA A 43 9.08 16.87 1.90
C ALA A 43 9.72 17.27 3.23
N PHE A 44 10.13 18.53 3.32
CA PHE A 44 10.60 19.17 4.54
C PHE A 44 9.63 20.26 4.94
N VAL A 45 9.31 20.32 6.23
CA VAL A 45 8.42 21.29 6.85
C VAL A 45 9.12 21.89 8.06
N LEU A 46 9.10 23.22 8.12
CA LEU A 46 9.51 23.96 9.30
C LEU A 46 8.37 23.84 10.32
N TRP A 47 8.62 23.14 11.42
CA TRP A 47 7.68 23.05 12.54
C TRP A 47 7.85 24.27 13.42
N ARG A 48 6.74 24.95 13.70
CA ARG A 48 6.68 26.07 14.63
C ARG A 48 5.61 25.82 15.67
N GLU A 49 5.82 26.34 16.86
CA GLU A 49 4.92 26.12 17.99
C GLU A 49 3.54 26.76 17.75
N GLU A 50 3.48 27.87 17.00
CA GLU A 50 2.22 28.53 16.65
C GLU A 50 1.35 27.67 15.72
N GLU A 51 1.95 26.77 14.95
CA GLU A 51 1.28 25.85 14.04
C GLU A 51 1.13 24.43 14.62
N SER A 52 1.54 24.22 15.88
CA SER A 52 1.54 22.90 16.53
C SER A 52 0.18 22.22 16.48
N SER A 53 -0.91 22.96 16.72
CA SER A 53 -2.28 22.46 16.63
C SER A 53 -2.66 21.97 15.24
N ILE A 54 -2.18 22.65 14.18
CA ILE A 54 -2.41 22.25 12.79
C ILE A 54 -1.67 20.94 12.49
N TRP A 55 -0.40 20.85 12.91
CA TRP A 55 0.42 19.66 12.68
C TRP A 55 -0.05 18.45 13.49
N TRP A 56 -0.51 18.66 14.71
CA TRP A 56 -1.16 17.64 15.53
C TRP A 56 -2.45 17.13 14.89
N ASN A 57 -3.37 18.02 14.54
CA ASN A 57 -4.67 17.63 13.98
C ASN A 57 -4.56 16.96 12.60
N THR A 58 -3.51 17.28 11.82
CA THR A 58 -3.35 16.76 10.45
C THR A 58 -2.48 15.51 10.39
N PHE A 59 -1.41 15.47 11.19
CA PHE A 59 -0.35 14.46 11.06
C PHE A 59 0.05 13.81 12.39
N GLU A 60 -0.62 14.15 13.49
CA GLU A 60 -0.31 13.66 14.84
C GLU A 60 1.13 13.98 15.28
N VAL A 61 1.65 15.12 14.82
CA VAL A 61 2.99 15.60 15.19
C VAL A 61 2.88 16.57 16.36
N GLU A 62 3.28 16.12 17.54
CA GLU A 62 3.32 16.93 18.77
C GLU A 62 4.52 17.87 18.79
N SER A 63 5.67 17.38 18.32
CA SER A 63 6.94 18.10 18.39
C SER A 63 7.90 17.71 17.28
N ALA A 64 8.87 18.59 17.01
CA ALA A 64 9.99 18.31 16.12
C ALA A 64 11.30 18.11 16.89
N PRO A 65 12.26 17.31 16.41
CA PRO A 65 12.28 16.65 15.09
C PRO A 65 11.38 15.40 15.01
N ALA A 66 10.67 15.27 13.89
CA ALA A 66 9.81 14.11 13.60
C ALA A 66 9.78 13.77 12.11
N ILE A 67 9.53 12.51 11.80
CA ILE A 67 9.28 12.02 10.43
C ILE A 67 7.90 11.40 10.38
N VAL A 68 7.09 11.82 9.41
CA VAL A 68 5.73 11.31 9.19
C VAL A 68 5.68 10.53 7.90
N PHE A 69 5.10 9.35 7.95
CA PHE A 69 4.78 8.51 6.78
C PHE A 69 3.27 8.51 6.55
N LEU A 70 2.87 8.97 5.36
CA LEU A 70 1.49 8.89 4.88
C LEU A 70 1.44 7.81 3.79
N LYS A 71 0.92 6.65 4.16
CA LYS A 71 0.88 5.47 3.29
C LYS A 71 -0.28 5.51 2.30
N ASP A 72 -1.49 5.71 2.80
CA ASP A 72 -2.73 5.69 2.01
C ASP A 72 -3.72 6.78 2.46
N PRO A 73 -4.64 7.21 1.57
CA PRO A 73 -5.75 8.08 1.95
C PRO A 73 -6.60 7.42 3.05
N GLY A 74 -6.86 8.15 4.14
CA GLY A 74 -7.65 7.65 5.27
C GLY A 74 -6.95 6.61 6.14
N VAL A 75 -5.65 6.36 5.95
CA VAL A 75 -4.83 5.61 6.91
C VAL A 75 -4.19 6.59 7.89
N LYS A 76 -4.14 6.18 9.15
CA LYS A 76 -3.50 6.94 10.23
C LYS A 76 -2.02 7.18 9.91
N PRO A 77 -1.50 8.42 10.01
CA PRO A 77 -0.09 8.70 9.82
C PRO A 77 0.80 7.91 10.79
N VAL A 78 1.95 7.44 10.32
CA VAL A 78 2.97 6.84 11.19
C VAL A 78 4.02 7.90 11.51
N VAL A 79 4.19 8.21 12.80
CA VAL A 79 5.08 9.28 13.26
C VAL A 79 6.26 8.68 14.03
N TYR A 80 7.47 9.06 13.63
CA TYR A 80 8.69 8.72 14.35
C TYR A 80 9.36 9.99 14.89
N TYR A 81 9.56 10.04 16.20
CA TYR A 81 10.19 11.17 16.88
C TYR A 81 11.71 11.00 17.06
N GLY A 82 12.41 12.13 17.09
CA GLY A 82 13.82 12.22 17.42
C GLY A 82 14.73 12.47 16.22
N SER A 83 16.04 12.45 16.46
CA SER A 83 17.04 12.56 15.41
C SER A 83 17.29 11.22 14.73
N PHE A 84 17.59 11.27 13.43
CA PHE A 84 17.84 10.09 12.61
C PHE A 84 19.26 10.14 12.07
N ASN A 85 19.97 9.02 12.18
CA ASN A 85 21.20 8.76 11.44
C ASN A 85 20.86 7.98 10.16
N ASN A 86 21.88 7.73 9.33
CA ASN A 86 21.69 7.07 8.04
C ASN A 86 21.11 5.64 8.18
N SER A 87 21.59 4.84 9.14
CA SER A 87 21.13 3.47 9.34
C SER A 87 19.68 3.43 9.84
N ARG A 88 19.35 4.22 10.87
CA ARG A 88 17.98 4.30 11.42
C ARG A 88 16.98 4.79 10.39
N LEU A 89 17.35 5.79 9.57
CA LEU A 89 16.47 6.26 8.52
C LEU A 89 16.25 5.19 7.44
N SER A 90 17.29 4.43 7.08
CA SER A 90 17.16 3.33 6.11
C SER A 90 16.26 2.22 6.62
N GLU A 91 16.39 1.83 7.89
CA GLU A 91 15.52 0.83 8.53
C GLU A 91 14.05 1.27 8.57
N VAL A 92 13.80 2.51 9.01
CA VAL A 92 12.44 3.08 9.06
C VAL A 92 11.85 3.21 7.65
N MET A 93 12.66 3.54 6.64
CA MET A 93 12.23 3.57 5.25
C MET A 93 11.85 2.18 4.75
N GLU A 94 12.65 1.15 5.00
CA GLU A 94 12.32 -0.22 4.58
C GLU A 94 11.01 -0.72 5.19
N GLN A 95 10.76 -0.40 6.47
CA GLN A 95 9.52 -0.75 7.17
C GLN A 95 8.27 -0.03 6.61
N ASN A 96 8.45 1.15 6.00
CA ASN A 96 7.34 2.02 5.59
C ASN A 96 7.34 2.39 4.10
N LYS A 97 8.14 1.71 3.26
CA LYS A 97 8.26 2.03 1.83
C LYS A 97 7.01 1.67 1.02
N LEU A 98 6.21 0.72 1.50
CA LEU A 98 4.99 0.27 0.85
C LEU A 98 3.76 0.93 1.50
N GLN A 99 2.75 1.15 0.67
CA GLN A 99 1.40 1.50 1.13
C GLN A 99 0.78 0.30 1.86
N GLU A 100 -0.24 0.54 2.69
CA GLU A 100 -0.98 -0.57 3.34
C GLU A 100 -1.65 -1.43 2.27
N LEU A 101 -2.20 -0.77 1.24
CA LEU A 101 -2.63 -1.42 0.01
C LEU A 101 -1.75 -0.93 -1.16
N PRO A 102 -0.74 -1.70 -1.58
CA PRO A 102 0.23 -1.26 -2.59
C PRO A 102 -0.38 -1.19 -3.99
N GLN A 103 0.06 -0.20 -4.77
CA GLN A 103 -0.27 -0.15 -6.18
C GLN A 103 0.51 -1.23 -6.95
N LEU A 104 -0.20 -2.01 -7.77
CA LEU A 104 0.38 -2.92 -8.73
C LEU A 104 0.99 -2.14 -9.88
N ARG A 105 2.30 -2.27 -10.04
CA ARG A 105 3.09 -1.71 -11.14
C ARG A 105 4.01 -2.78 -11.69
N SER A 106 4.46 -2.63 -12.93
CA SER A 106 5.42 -3.57 -13.51
C SER A 106 6.73 -3.69 -12.70
N VAL A 107 7.11 -2.66 -11.95
CA VAL A 107 8.33 -2.68 -11.11
C VAL A 107 8.10 -3.32 -9.73
N THR A 108 6.86 -3.39 -9.26
CA THR A 108 6.51 -3.95 -7.94
C THR A 108 5.80 -5.29 -8.02
N SER A 109 5.32 -5.71 -9.20
CA SER A 109 4.51 -6.93 -9.39
C SER A 109 5.19 -8.19 -8.82
N MET A 110 6.49 -8.33 -9.03
CA MET A 110 7.25 -9.48 -8.52
C MET A 110 7.43 -9.43 -7.00
N GLU A 111 7.75 -8.26 -6.43
CA GLU A 111 7.87 -8.07 -4.96
C GLU A 111 6.53 -8.31 -4.24
N LEU A 112 5.41 -7.98 -4.91
CA LEU A 112 4.05 -8.19 -4.42
C LEU A 112 3.54 -9.62 -4.61
N GLY A 113 4.26 -10.50 -5.32
CA GLY A 113 3.75 -11.84 -5.66
C GLY A 113 2.53 -11.80 -6.57
N CYS A 114 2.38 -10.73 -7.37
CA CYS A 114 1.30 -10.53 -8.33
C CYS A 114 1.81 -10.66 -9.78
N ASP A 115 2.95 -11.31 -9.97
CA ASP A 115 3.50 -11.65 -11.28
C ASP A 115 3.35 -13.15 -11.52
N ALA A 116 2.68 -13.53 -12.61
CA ALA A 116 2.47 -14.93 -12.98
C ALA A 116 3.78 -15.67 -13.28
N ARG A 117 4.84 -14.95 -13.68
CA ARG A 117 6.19 -15.48 -13.90
C ARG A 117 7.07 -15.36 -12.65
N GLY A 118 6.55 -14.72 -11.62
CA GLY A 118 7.26 -14.48 -10.36
C GLY A 118 7.12 -15.63 -9.39
N TYR A 119 7.39 -15.32 -8.12
CA TYR A 119 7.34 -16.26 -7.01
C TYR A 119 6.36 -15.77 -5.95
N SER A 120 5.87 -16.71 -5.14
CA SER A 120 5.03 -16.40 -3.98
C SER A 120 5.82 -15.65 -2.92
N ARG A 121 5.18 -14.67 -2.25
CA ARG A 121 5.73 -14.03 -1.06
C ARG A 121 5.86 -14.98 0.15
N ALA A 122 5.19 -16.13 0.09
CA ALA A 122 5.28 -17.19 1.07
C ALA A 122 6.57 -18.03 0.97
N GLY A 123 7.39 -17.83 -0.07
CA GLY A 123 8.64 -18.57 -0.29
C GLY A 123 8.59 -19.50 -1.51
N SER A 124 9.73 -20.11 -1.84
CA SER A 124 9.93 -20.97 -3.01
C SER A 124 9.09 -22.24 -3.02
N ASP A 125 8.74 -22.74 -1.83
CA ASP A 125 8.09 -24.04 -1.66
C ASP A 125 6.57 -23.96 -1.85
N THR A 126 6.05 -22.74 -2.01
CA THR A 126 4.62 -22.51 -2.21
C THR A 126 4.28 -22.58 -3.69
N THR A 127 3.52 -23.61 -4.06
CA THR A 127 3.11 -23.87 -5.45
C THR A 127 1.89 -23.07 -5.90
N ILE A 128 1.04 -22.61 -4.96
CA ILE A 128 -0.21 -21.88 -5.25
C ILE A 128 -0.31 -20.66 -4.35
N TRP A 129 -0.44 -19.49 -4.98
CA TRP A 129 -0.71 -18.21 -4.32
C TRP A 129 -1.75 -17.39 -5.09
N TYR A 130 -2.32 -16.40 -4.40
CA TYR A 130 -3.43 -15.59 -4.81
C TYR A 130 -3.05 -14.11 -4.79
N CYS A 131 -3.37 -13.40 -5.86
CA CYS A 131 -3.28 -11.94 -5.89
C CYS A 131 -4.66 -11.35 -6.22
N VAL A 132 -5.24 -10.63 -5.28
CA VAL A 132 -6.47 -9.87 -5.46
C VAL A 132 -6.09 -8.45 -5.88
N ILE A 133 -6.60 -8.01 -7.03
CA ILE A 133 -6.31 -6.70 -7.60
C ILE A 133 -7.61 -5.91 -7.66
N LEU A 134 -7.65 -4.77 -6.98
CA LEU A 134 -8.69 -3.76 -7.18
C LEU A 134 -8.32 -2.89 -8.38
N ALA A 135 -9.07 -2.93 -9.46
CA ALA A 135 -8.84 -2.06 -10.59
C ALA A 135 -9.88 -0.94 -10.65
N GLY A 136 -9.42 0.25 -11.03
CA GLY A 136 -10.28 1.38 -11.28
C GLY A 136 -9.48 2.61 -11.68
N ARG A 137 -10.17 3.64 -12.15
CA ARG A 137 -9.57 4.96 -12.29
C ARG A 137 -9.39 5.62 -10.92
N LEU A 138 -8.44 6.55 -10.81
CA LEU A 138 -8.25 7.28 -9.56
C LEU A 138 -9.48 8.17 -9.25
N SER A 139 -10.36 7.68 -8.38
CA SER A 139 -11.60 8.37 -8.02
C SER A 139 -11.97 8.17 -6.54
N PRO A 140 -12.94 8.93 -6.01
CA PRO A 140 -13.49 8.70 -4.68
C PRO A 140 -14.02 7.28 -4.49
N GLU A 141 -14.58 6.67 -5.53
CA GLU A 141 -15.10 5.30 -5.51
C GLU A 141 -13.96 4.28 -5.33
N LEU A 142 -12.87 4.40 -6.08
CA LEU A 142 -11.69 3.55 -5.90
C LEU A 142 -11.09 3.70 -4.50
N ASN A 143 -11.05 4.92 -3.96
CA ASN A 143 -10.59 5.15 -2.59
C ASN A 143 -11.47 4.45 -1.56
N LYS A 144 -12.80 4.46 -1.75
CA LYS A 144 -13.75 3.72 -0.91
C LYS A 144 -13.51 2.21 -0.99
N MET A 145 -13.26 1.65 -2.18
CA MET A 145 -12.95 0.23 -2.32
C MET A 145 -11.62 -0.16 -1.68
N ARG A 146 -10.58 0.70 -1.81
CA ARG A 146 -9.30 0.52 -1.12
C ARG A 146 -9.48 0.52 0.40
N GLU A 147 -10.36 1.37 0.92
CA GLU A 147 -10.72 1.36 2.34
C GLU A 147 -11.45 0.06 2.74
N THR A 148 -12.41 -0.40 1.95
CA THR A 148 -13.10 -1.67 2.20
C THR A 148 -12.12 -2.84 2.22
N ILE A 149 -11.19 -2.93 1.27
CA ILE A 149 -10.19 -4.02 1.26
C ILE A 149 -9.22 -3.92 2.43
N ARG A 150 -8.83 -2.72 2.88
CA ARG A 150 -8.05 -2.59 4.12
C ARG A 150 -8.80 -3.15 5.33
N ARG A 151 -10.11 -2.88 5.44
CA ARG A 151 -10.94 -3.47 6.50
C ARG A 151 -11.01 -5.00 6.38
N VAL A 152 -11.10 -5.54 5.16
CA VAL A 152 -11.01 -6.99 4.93
C VAL A 152 -9.67 -7.54 5.41
N GLN A 153 -8.55 -6.87 5.09
CA GLN A 153 -7.22 -7.27 5.60
C GLN A 153 -7.17 -7.26 7.13
N GLU A 154 -7.74 -6.24 7.78
CA GLU A 154 -7.85 -6.17 9.24
C GLU A 154 -8.67 -7.33 9.80
N THR A 155 -9.80 -7.68 9.19
CA THR A 155 -10.63 -8.83 9.60
C THR A 155 -9.88 -10.15 9.45
N LEU A 156 -9.14 -10.35 8.36
CA LEU A 156 -8.32 -11.56 8.14
C LEU A 156 -7.17 -11.69 9.15
N LEU A 157 -6.71 -10.57 9.72
CA LEU A 157 -5.72 -10.56 10.80
C LEU A 157 -6.37 -10.80 12.17
N SER A 158 -7.56 -10.25 12.43
CA SER A 158 -8.23 -10.29 13.74
C SER A 158 -8.92 -11.62 14.08
N ASP A 159 -9.16 -12.50 13.10
CA ASP A 159 -9.77 -13.84 13.26
C ASP A 159 -8.95 -14.80 14.15
N ASP A 160 -7.95 -14.30 14.88
CA ASP A 160 -7.16 -15.02 15.90
C ASP A 160 -7.61 -14.69 17.33
N GLU A 161 -8.21 -13.52 17.58
CA GLU A 161 -8.44 -13.01 18.95
C GLU A 161 -9.84 -13.32 19.50
N SER A 162 -10.83 -13.63 18.66
CA SER A 162 -12.18 -13.97 19.10
C SER A 162 -12.47 -15.45 18.92
N ASN A 163 -12.40 -16.18 20.04
CA ASN A 163 -13.21 -17.32 20.44
C ASN A 163 -13.63 -18.35 19.37
N ALA A 164 -13.33 -19.62 19.68
CA ALA A 164 -13.85 -20.82 19.05
C ALA A 164 -15.39 -21.02 19.15
N ALA A 165 -16.19 -19.96 19.07
CA ALA A 165 -17.64 -20.01 19.02
C ALA A 165 -18.17 -18.84 18.17
N ASP A 166 -18.72 -19.17 17.00
CA ASP A 166 -19.47 -18.30 16.06
C ASP A 166 -18.71 -17.25 15.24
N THR A 167 -17.70 -17.64 14.46
CA THR A 167 -17.32 -16.85 13.27
C THR A 167 -17.13 -17.78 12.06
N ASP A 168 -17.73 -17.39 10.94
CA ASP A 168 -17.92 -18.18 9.72
C ASP A 168 -16.70 -19.05 9.34
N GLN A 169 -16.87 -20.38 9.37
CA GLN A 169 -15.88 -21.35 8.88
C GLN A 169 -15.44 -21.10 7.42
N SER A 170 -16.14 -20.20 6.69
CA SER A 170 -15.84 -19.84 5.31
C SER A 170 -14.61 -18.91 5.14
N LEU A 171 -14.23 -18.12 6.16
CA LEU A 171 -13.13 -17.16 6.06
C LEU A 171 -11.77 -17.72 6.48
N ALA A 172 -11.75 -18.81 7.26
CA ALA A 172 -10.53 -19.41 7.78
C ALA A 172 -9.48 -19.74 6.69
N PRO A 173 -9.82 -20.31 5.51
CA PRO A 173 -8.84 -20.56 4.45
C PRO A 173 -8.19 -19.27 3.91
N ALA A 174 -8.97 -18.20 3.79
CA ALA A 174 -8.47 -16.90 3.33
C ALA A 174 -7.57 -16.23 4.37
N ALA A 175 -7.94 -16.31 5.65
CA ALA A 175 -7.13 -15.76 6.75
C ALA A 175 -5.77 -16.48 6.84
N VAL A 176 -5.76 -17.82 6.77
CA VAL A 176 -4.53 -18.62 6.74
C VAL A 176 -3.68 -18.30 5.52
N ALA A 177 -4.28 -18.16 4.33
CA ALA A 177 -3.55 -17.78 3.13
C ALA A 177 -2.93 -16.37 3.26
N PHE A 178 -3.66 -15.42 3.84
CA PHE A 178 -3.17 -14.05 4.06
C PHE A 178 -1.99 -14.00 5.02
N ARG A 179 -2.10 -14.65 6.19
CA ARG A 179 -1.03 -14.73 7.21
C ARG A 179 0.24 -15.39 6.68
N ASN A 180 0.07 -16.45 5.89
CA ASN A 180 1.18 -17.16 5.26
C ASN A 180 1.73 -16.43 4.02
N LYS A 181 1.30 -15.20 3.73
CA LYS A 181 1.73 -14.41 2.56
C LYS A 181 1.43 -15.10 1.21
N ARG A 182 0.47 -16.03 1.20
CA ARG A 182 -0.04 -16.69 0.00
C ARG A 182 -1.15 -15.89 -0.66
N LEU A 183 -1.81 -15.00 0.07
CA LEU A 183 -2.81 -14.07 -0.44
C LEU A 183 -2.27 -12.65 -0.32
N THR A 184 -2.23 -11.92 -1.44
CA THR A 184 -1.85 -10.49 -1.47
C THR A 184 -2.98 -9.67 -2.07
N PHE A 185 -3.21 -8.48 -1.51
CA PHE A 185 -4.11 -7.48 -2.07
C PHE A 185 -3.27 -6.35 -2.67
N ALA A 186 -3.65 -5.89 -3.85
CA ALA A 186 -3.05 -4.75 -4.53
C ALA A 186 -4.14 -3.95 -5.25
N TRP A 187 -3.83 -2.73 -5.67
CA TRP A 187 -4.73 -1.94 -6.50
C TRP A 187 -4.04 -1.49 -7.80
N LEU A 188 -4.81 -1.32 -8.86
CA LEU A 188 -4.35 -0.98 -10.19
C LEU A 188 -5.03 0.31 -10.64
N ASP A 189 -4.22 1.29 -11.06
CA ASP A 189 -4.71 2.50 -11.69
C ASP A 189 -4.95 2.26 -13.17
N GLY A 190 -6.23 2.19 -13.57
CA GLY A 190 -6.62 1.92 -14.96
C GLY A 190 -6.20 3.02 -15.94
N GLU A 191 -5.98 4.25 -15.49
CA GLU A 191 -5.55 5.35 -16.38
C GLU A 191 -4.03 5.36 -16.60
N ALA A 192 -3.28 4.81 -15.65
CA ALA A 192 -1.82 4.73 -15.73
C ALA A 192 -1.30 3.49 -16.47
N GLN A 193 -2.19 2.58 -16.89
CA GLN A 193 -1.82 1.37 -17.63
C GLN A 193 -1.96 1.58 -19.13
N ASP A 194 -0.88 1.33 -19.87
CA ASP A 194 -0.94 1.29 -21.34
C ASP A 194 -1.85 0.16 -21.83
N VAL A 195 -2.50 0.39 -22.96
CA VAL A 195 -3.53 -0.45 -23.61
C VAL A 195 -3.12 -1.95 -23.72
N SER A 196 -1.82 -2.24 -23.76
CA SER A 196 -1.27 -3.60 -23.77
C SER A 196 -1.52 -4.41 -22.49
N PHE A 197 -1.64 -3.78 -21.32
CA PHE A 197 -1.89 -4.46 -20.04
C PHE A 197 -3.35 -4.95 -19.94
N ILE A 198 -4.30 -4.15 -20.46
CA ILE A 198 -5.72 -4.52 -20.55
C ILE A 198 -5.91 -5.71 -21.51
N MET A 199 -5.10 -5.78 -22.55
CA MET A 199 -5.13 -6.88 -23.54
C MET A 199 -4.58 -8.21 -22.98
N LEU A 200 -3.65 -8.16 -22.02
CA LEU A 200 -3.12 -9.36 -21.35
C LEU A 200 -4.10 -9.96 -20.34
N ILE A 201 -4.91 -9.12 -19.67
CA ILE A 201 -5.96 -9.55 -18.75
C ILE A 201 -7.09 -10.29 -19.49
N SER A 202 -7.33 -9.96 -20.77
CA SER A 202 -8.41 -10.54 -21.59
C SER A 202 -8.04 -11.87 -22.29
N LEU A 203 -6.79 -12.34 -22.16
CA LEU A 203 -6.32 -13.57 -22.83
C LEU A 203 -6.37 -14.84 -21.97
N PHE A 204 -6.76 -14.76 -20.70
CA PHE A 204 -6.82 -15.92 -19.80
C PHE A 204 -8.23 -16.13 -19.27
N TYR A 205 -8.62 -17.41 -19.17
CA TYR A 205 -9.97 -17.94 -18.91
C TYR A 205 -10.80 -17.04 -17.97
N VAL A 206 -11.90 -16.48 -18.50
CA VAL A 206 -12.73 -15.48 -17.84
C VAL A 206 -14.02 -16.15 -17.37
N ASP A 207 -14.14 -16.40 -16.06
CA ASP A 207 -15.45 -16.64 -15.44
C ASP A 207 -16.00 -15.31 -14.88
N PHE A 208 -17.08 -14.83 -15.50
CA PHE A 208 -17.82 -13.65 -15.06
C PHE A 208 -18.83 -14.02 -13.98
N PHE A 209 -18.73 -13.43 -12.79
CA PHE A 209 -19.83 -13.44 -11.82
C PHE A 209 -20.38 -12.02 -11.66
N LEU A 210 -21.62 -11.82 -12.14
CA LEU A 210 -22.38 -10.58 -11.99
C LEU A 210 -23.11 -10.60 -10.64
N HIS A 211 -22.66 -9.78 -9.69
CA HIS A 211 -23.50 -9.40 -8.56
C HIS A 211 -23.27 -7.94 -8.22
N SER A 212 -24.26 -7.10 -8.59
CA SER A 212 -24.48 -5.71 -8.14
C SER A 212 -23.21 -4.83 -8.04
N ASP A 213 -22.98 -4.01 -9.06
CA ASP A 213 -22.00 -2.90 -9.12
C ASP A 213 -20.51 -3.24 -8.94
N LEU A 214 -20.14 -4.52 -8.74
CA LEU A 214 -18.76 -5.01 -8.74
C LEU A 214 -18.56 -6.04 -9.87
N PHE A 215 -17.51 -5.87 -10.68
CA PHE A 215 -17.06 -6.92 -11.59
C PHE A 215 -15.94 -7.72 -10.94
N VAL A 216 -16.17 -9.02 -10.68
CA VAL A 216 -15.12 -9.94 -10.21
C VAL A 216 -14.72 -10.84 -11.36
N LEU A 217 -13.45 -10.77 -11.74
CA LEU A 217 -12.84 -11.57 -12.80
C LEU A 217 -11.78 -12.48 -12.19
N TRP A 218 -11.94 -13.79 -12.35
CA TRP A 218 -10.95 -14.79 -11.96
C TRP A 218 -10.07 -15.12 -13.15
N LEU A 219 -8.76 -14.91 -13.02
CA LEU A 219 -7.75 -15.35 -13.97
C LEU A 219 -6.93 -16.46 -13.32
N LEU A 220 -7.07 -17.68 -13.85
CA LEU A 220 -6.33 -18.84 -13.38
C LEU A 220 -5.06 -19.06 -14.22
N PHE A 221 -3.90 -18.81 -13.62
CA PHE A 221 -2.61 -19.23 -14.15
C PHE A 221 -2.21 -20.57 -13.50
N PRO A 222 -1.33 -21.39 -14.14
CA PRO A 222 -0.94 -22.71 -13.63
C PRO A 222 -0.39 -22.71 -12.19
N SER A 223 0.18 -21.58 -11.74
CA SER A 223 0.80 -21.39 -10.42
C SER A 223 0.16 -20.28 -9.58
N MET A 224 -0.67 -19.42 -10.18
CA MET A 224 -1.20 -18.22 -9.53
C MET A 224 -2.65 -17.97 -9.94
N SER A 225 -3.52 -17.67 -8.98
CA SER A 225 -4.86 -17.16 -9.27
C SER A 225 -4.90 -15.66 -9.03
N MET A 226 -5.34 -14.90 -10.04
CA MET A 226 -5.51 -13.46 -9.96
C MET A 226 -7.00 -13.15 -9.93
N ILE A 227 -7.44 -12.37 -8.95
CA ILE A 227 -8.84 -11.98 -8.78
C ILE A 227 -8.91 -10.47 -9.01
N LEU A 228 -9.43 -10.06 -10.16
CA LEU A 228 -9.61 -8.66 -10.49
C LEU A 228 -11.00 -8.23 -10.02
N ILE A 229 -11.06 -7.19 -9.18
CA ILE A 229 -12.29 -6.57 -8.72
C ILE A 229 -12.32 -5.15 -9.29
N SER A 230 -13.23 -4.87 -10.22
CA SER A 230 -13.37 -3.54 -10.82
C SER A 230 -14.42 -2.70 -10.10
N ALA A 231 -14.06 -1.43 -9.90
CA ALA A 231 -14.96 -0.31 -9.60
C ALA A 231 -15.59 0.27 -10.87
#